data_AF-A0AAE0T218-F1
#
_entry.id   AF-A0AAE0T218-F1
#
_cell.length_a   1.000
_cell.length_b   1.000
_cell.length_c   1.000
_cell.angle_alpha   90.00
_cell.angle_beta   90.00
_cell.angle_gamma   90.00
#
_symmetry.space_group_name_H-M   'P 1'
#
loop_
_entity.id
_entity.type
_entity.pdbx_description
1 polymer ?
#
loop_
_entity_poly.entity_id
_entity_poly.type
_entity_poly.pdbx_seq_one_letter_code
_entity_poly.pdbx_strand_id
1 'polypeptide(L)'
;MDEEKAVAVIGIGCRFPGANDKDEYWRLLLNSENHIVEVKSHRSGFDNHFITDPIDPEIKQTYRAGLVERFSCWDNKVFGITEQEAEWIDPQQRFVLDCTHMAMEDAGLTRRDLDGTNTGVYIGRN
;
A
#
# COMPACT_ATOMS: atom_id res chain seq x y z
N MET A 1 34.74 -17.66 -14.69
CA MET A 1 33.48 -18.41 -14.51
C MET A 1 32.71 -17.61 -13.50
N ASP A 2 31.86 -16.71 -13.97
CA ASP A 2 30.98 -15.96 -13.07
C ASP A 2 30.01 -16.98 -12.49
N GLU A 3 30.16 -17.28 -11.19
CA GLU A 3 29.10 -17.92 -10.45
C GLU A 3 27.91 -16.96 -10.48
N GLU A 4 26.84 -17.38 -11.14
CA GLU A 4 25.58 -16.64 -11.19
C GLU A 4 25.07 -16.51 -9.76
N LYS A 5 25.30 -15.34 -9.16
CA LYS A 5 24.92 -15.09 -7.76
C LYS A 5 23.40 -15.12 -7.65
N ALA A 6 22.88 -16.13 -6.98
CA ALA A 6 21.47 -16.22 -6.65
C ALA A 6 21.05 -15.04 -5.76
N VAL A 7 19.85 -14.52 -5.99
CA VAL A 7 19.23 -13.47 -5.18
C VAL A 7 18.13 -14.10 -4.32
N ALA A 8 18.20 -13.87 -3.01
CA ALA A 8 17.18 -14.34 -2.07
C ALA A 8 16.18 -13.23 -1.76
N VAL A 9 14.89 -13.58 -1.71
CA VAL A 9 13.84 -12.74 -1.14
C VAL A 9 13.74 -13.09 0.34
N ILE A 10 14.16 -12.17 1.21
CA ILE A 10 14.27 -12.41 2.66
C ILE A 10 13.16 -11.75 3.48
N GLY A 11 12.32 -10.92 2.87
CA GLY A 11 11.16 -10.33 3.52
C GLY A 11 10.17 -9.75 2.51
N ILE A 12 8.90 -9.68 2.90
CA ILE A 12 7.81 -9.14 2.08
C ILE A 12 6.91 -8.22 2.91
N GLY A 13 6.56 -7.07 2.32
CA GLY A 13 5.56 -6.16 2.83
C GLY A 13 4.56 -5.84 1.74
N CYS A 14 3.27 -5.99 2.02
CA CYS A 14 2.23 -5.81 1.03
C CYS A 14 0.90 -5.39 1.67
N ARG A 15 0.09 -4.68 0.88
CA ARG A 15 -1.33 -4.42 1.17
C ARG A 15 -2.13 -4.66 -0.09
N PHE A 16 -3.28 -5.28 0.07
CA PHE A 16 -4.20 -5.62 -1.00
C PHE A 16 -5.64 -5.28 -0.60
N PRO A 17 -6.58 -5.24 -1.55
CA PRO A 17 -8.00 -5.13 -1.21
C PRO A 17 -8.40 -6.24 -0.24
N GLY A 18 -8.91 -5.85 0.93
CA GLY A 18 -9.30 -6.77 2.01
C GLY A 18 -8.17 -7.31 2.90
N ALA A 19 -6.90 -6.93 2.65
CA ALA A 19 -5.76 -7.45 3.42
C ALA A 19 -4.70 -6.37 3.68
N ASN A 20 -4.35 -6.20 4.96
CA ASN A 20 -3.39 -5.19 5.39
C ASN A 20 -1.94 -5.70 5.45
N ASP A 21 -1.74 -7.00 5.37
CA ASP A 21 -0.43 -7.65 5.41
C ASP A 21 -0.46 -9.00 4.67
N LYS A 22 0.70 -9.68 4.63
CA LYS A 22 0.88 -10.96 3.95
C LYS A 22 0.06 -12.11 4.56
N ASP A 23 -0.21 -12.08 5.86
CA ASP A 23 -0.90 -13.15 6.57
C ASP A 23 -2.42 -13.03 6.36
N GLU A 24 -2.96 -11.80 6.38
CA GLU A 24 -4.32 -11.54 5.93
C GLU A 24 -4.49 -11.93 4.46
N TYR A 25 -3.57 -11.52 3.60
CA TYR A 25 -3.65 -11.83 2.17
C TYR A 25 -3.62 -13.35 1.94
N TRP A 26 -2.75 -14.08 2.63
CA TRP A 26 -2.70 -15.52 2.55
C TRP A 26 -4.01 -16.18 2.99
N ARG A 27 -4.65 -15.70 4.06
CA ARG A 27 -5.98 -16.17 4.49
C ARG A 27 -7.04 -15.95 3.41
N LEU A 28 -7.07 -14.77 2.78
CA LEU A 28 -8.01 -14.48 1.69
C LEU A 28 -7.84 -15.46 0.53
N LEU A 29 -6.59 -15.77 0.17
CA LEU A 29 -6.27 -16.72 -0.90
C LEU A 29 -6.73 -18.14 -0.54
N LEU A 30 -6.44 -18.62 0.67
CA LEU A 30 -6.88 -19.93 1.14
C LEU A 30 -8.41 -20.06 1.15
N ASN A 31 -9.12 -18.98 1.47
CA ASN A 31 -10.58 -18.95 1.52
C ASN A 31 -11.24 -18.63 0.17
N SER A 32 -10.45 -18.35 -0.88
CA SER A 32 -10.95 -17.93 -2.20
C SER A 32 -11.87 -16.70 -2.13
N GLU A 33 -11.54 -15.73 -1.27
CA GLU A 33 -12.35 -14.53 -1.07
C GLU A 33 -12.18 -13.52 -2.21
N ASN A 34 -13.29 -12.87 -2.60
CA ASN A 34 -13.32 -11.84 -3.63
C ASN A 34 -13.63 -10.46 -3.01
N HIS A 35 -12.62 -9.59 -2.99
CA HIS A 35 -12.69 -8.23 -2.45
C HIS A 35 -12.82 -7.15 -3.55
N ILE A 36 -13.35 -7.51 -4.72
CA ILE A 36 -13.73 -6.56 -5.77
C ILE A 36 -15.10 -5.95 -5.42
N VAL A 37 -15.15 -4.62 -5.36
CA VAL A 37 -16.35 -3.87 -5.02
C VAL A 37 -16.85 -3.05 -6.21
N GLU A 38 -18.14 -2.72 -6.19
CA GLU A 38 -18.73 -1.77 -7.15
C GLU A 38 -18.42 -0.34 -6.73
N VAL A 39 -17.76 0.40 -7.62
CA VAL A 39 -17.47 1.81 -7.44
C VAL A 39 -18.56 2.61 -8.13
N LYS A 40 -19.37 3.32 -7.35
CA LYS A 40 -20.36 4.27 -7.87
C LYS A 40 -19.65 5.56 -8.25
N SER A 41 -19.82 6.02 -9.49
CA SER A 41 -19.12 7.19 -10.02
C SER A 41 -19.61 8.49 -9.38
N HIS A 42 -18.86 9.03 -8.43
CA HIS A 42 -18.55 10.46 -8.40
C HIS A 42 -17.15 10.64 -7.83
N ARG A 43 -16.15 10.75 -8.71
CA ARG A 43 -14.79 11.16 -8.35
C ARG A 43 -14.82 12.66 -8.06
N SER A 44 -15.31 13.06 -6.90
CA SER A 44 -15.04 14.37 -6.33
C SER A 44 -14.04 14.20 -5.20
N GLY A 45 -12.77 14.51 -5.49
CA GLY A 45 -11.70 14.64 -4.50
C GLY A 45 -11.14 13.32 -4.00
N PHE A 46 -9.90 13.02 -4.37
CA PHE A 46 -9.01 12.22 -3.52
C PHE A 46 -8.71 13.03 -2.26
N ASP A 47 -9.72 13.15 -1.40
CA ASP A 47 -9.71 13.56 -0.01
C ASP A 47 -11.17 13.79 0.35
N ASN A 48 -11.84 12.71 0.73
CA ASN A 48 -12.74 12.69 1.87
C ASN A 48 -13.32 11.29 2.01
N HIS A 49 -12.95 10.67 3.12
CA HIS A 49 -13.56 9.50 3.75
C HIS A 49 -14.99 9.26 3.26
N PHE A 50 -15.18 8.14 2.54
CA PHE A 50 -16.45 7.63 2.00
C PHE A 50 -17.70 8.40 2.47
N ILE A 51 -18.11 9.43 1.72
CA ILE A 51 -19.43 10.04 1.87
C ILE A 51 -20.08 10.11 0.50
N THR A 52 -21.21 9.41 0.42
CA THR A 52 -22.20 9.46 -0.64
C THR A 52 -23.03 10.72 -0.51
N ASP A 53 -23.12 11.51 -1.58
CA ASP A 53 -24.27 12.37 -1.84
C ASP A 53 -24.59 12.38 -3.36
N PRO A 54 -25.87 12.59 -3.74
CA PRO A 54 -26.42 12.05 -4.99
C PRO A 54 -26.21 13.00 -6.17
N ILE A 55 -25.59 12.53 -7.26
CA ILE A 55 -25.59 13.27 -8.52
C ILE A 55 -25.84 12.36 -9.74
N ASP A 56 -26.79 12.84 -10.55
CA ASP A 56 -27.22 12.53 -11.92
C ASP A 56 -27.72 11.09 -12.25
N PRO A 57 -29.04 10.87 -12.43
CA PRO A 57 -29.61 9.55 -12.73
C PRO A 57 -29.17 8.92 -14.06
N GLU A 58 -28.66 9.71 -15.01
CA GLU A 58 -28.54 9.29 -16.41
C GLU A 58 -27.18 8.70 -16.79
N ILE A 59 -26.12 8.89 -16.00
CA ILE A 59 -24.79 8.30 -16.27
C ILE A 59 -24.43 7.30 -15.17
N LYS A 60 -25.10 6.14 -15.18
CA LYS A 60 -24.76 4.99 -14.32
C LYS A 60 -23.65 4.16 -14.94
N GLN A 61 -22.41 4.67 -14.96
CA GLN A 61 -21.25 3.80 -15.18
C GLN A 61 -20.78 3.24 -13.84
N THR A 62 -21.33 2.09 -13.47
CA THR A 62 -20.77 1.28 -12.39
C THR A 62 -19.55 0.55 -12.94
N TYR A 63 -18.38 0.75 -12.34
CA TYR A 63 -17.20 -0.06 -12.63
C TYR A 63 -16.76 -0.79 -11.36
N ARG A 64 -16.13 -1.95 -11.54
CA ARG A 64 -15.69 -2.81 -10.44
C ARG A 64 -14.19 -2.64 -10.22
N ALA A 65 -13.77 -2.52 -8.97
CA ALA A 65 -12.36 -2.35 -8.61
C ALA A 65 -12.06 -3.00 -7.25
N GLY A 66 -10.81 -3.43 -7.07
CA GLY A 66 -10.27 -3.73 -5.75
C GLY A 66 -9.73 -2.45 -5.14
N LEU A 67 -10.23 -2.07 -3.96
CA LEU A 67 -9.82 -0.87 -3.27
C LEU A 67 -9.00 -1.26 -2.04
N VAL A 68 -7.81 -0.68 -1.91
CA VAL A 68 -7.02 -0.84 -0.69
C VAL A 68 -7.54 0.18 0.34
N GLU A 69 -7.92 -0.32 1.52
CA GLU A 69 -8.42 0.53 2.60
C GLU A 69 -7.30 1.38 3.22
N ARG A 70 -7.68 2.46 3.93
CA ARG A 70 -6.82 3.20 4.86
C ARG A 70 -5.61 3.94 4.26
N PHE A 71 -5.78 4.63 3.13
CA PHE A 71 -4.77 5.59 2.68
C PHE A 71 -4.49 6.74 3.67
N SER A 72 -5.43 7.05 4.56
CA SER A 72 -5.34 8.15 5.53
C SER A 72 -4.85 7.73 6.92
N CYS A 73 -4.81 6.43 7.25
CA CYS A 73 -4.32 5.95 8.55
C CYS A 73 -2.85 5.52 8.43
N TRP A 74 -2.00 6.46 8.04
CA TRP A 74 -0.56 6.26 7.95
C TRP A 74 0.12 6.77 9.22
N ASP A 75 0.93 5.94 9.90
CA ASP A 75 1.66 6.35 11.10
C ASP A 75 2.93 7.10 10.74
N ASN A 76 2.77 8.41 10.50
CA ASN A 76 3.85 9.33 10.16
C ASN A 76 4.98 9.39 11.20
N LYS A 77 4.68 9.12 12.48
CA LYS A 77 5.64 9.21 13.58
C LYS A 77 6.72 8.14 13.49
N VAL A 78 6.39 6.96 12.95
CA VAL A 78 7.36 5.87 12.68
C VAL A 78 8.48 6.36 11.75
N PHE A 79 8.16 7.26 10.82
CA PHE A 79 9.10 7.83 9.85
C PHE A 79 9.73 9.16 10.29
N GLY A 80 9.38 9.66 11.48
CA GLY A 80 9.85 10.96 11.97
C GLY A 80 9.26 12.14 11.20
N ILE A 81 8.07 11.97 10.60
CA ILE A 81 7.40 12.96 9.77
C ILE A 81 6.27 13.60 10.59
N THR A 82 6.16 14.93 10.54
CA THR A 82 5.11 15.68 11.27
C THR A 82 3.73 15.47 10.63
N GLU A 83 2.65 15.79 11.35
CA GLU A 83 1.29 15.69 10.79
C GLU A 83 1.10 16.64 9.60
N GLN A 84 1.62 17.86 9.72
CA GLN A 84 1.56 18.84 8.64
C GLN A 84 2.33 18.39 7.39
N GLU A 85 3.54 17.82 7.55
CA GLU A 85 4.28 17.27 6.40
C GLU A 85 3.57 16.06 5.81
N ALA A 86 3.02 15.19 6.66
CA ALA A 86 2.32 13.99 6.23
C ALA A 86 1.17 14.33 5.27
N GLU A 87 0.38 15.37 5.56
CA GLU A 87 -0.71 15.86 4.68
C GLU A 87 -0.26 16.13 3.24
N TRP A 88 0.97 16.60 3.04
CA TRP A 88 1.51 16.94 1.71
C TRP A 88 2.18 15.78 0.98
N ILE A 89 2.41 14.64 1.64
CA ILE A 89 3.05 13.48 1.00
C ILE A 89 2.04 12.78 0.10
N ASP A 90 2.41 12.49 -1.15
CA ASP A 90 1.56 11.72 -2.07
C ASP A 90 1.16 10.39 -1.42
N PRO A 91 -0.12 10.00 -1.42
CA PRO A 91 -0.55 8.76 -0.80
C PRO A 91 0.25 7.53 -1.27
N GLN A 92 0.64 7.46 -2.55
CA GLN A 92 1.45 6.37 -3.10
C GLN A 92 2.84 6.31 -2.45
N GLN A 93 3.43 7.45 -2.09
CA GLN A 93 4.70 7.48 -1.36
C GLN A 93 4.54 6.95 0.06
N ARG A 94 3.45 7.32 0.76
CA ARG A 94 3.13 6.77 2.09
C ARG A 94 2.98 5.25 2.04
N PHE A 95 2.31 4.75 1.00
CA PHE A 95 2.12 3.32 0.77
C PHE A 95 3.44 2.57 0.57
N VAL A 96 4.37 3.13 -0.22
CA VAL A 96 5.69 2.55 -0.42
C VAL A 96 6.47 2.53 0.89
N LEU A 97 6.43 3.60 1.68
CA LEU A 97 7.10 3.67 2.98
C LEU A 97 6.59 2.58 3.93
N ASP A 98 5.28 2.40 4.03
CA ASP A 98 4.67 1.34 4.84
C ASP A 98 5.08 -0.05 4.38
N CYS A 99 4.96 -0.35 3.08
CA CYS A 99 5.31 -1.67 2.56
C CYS A 99 6.80 -1.96 2.71
N THR A 100 7.66 -0.95 2.56
CA THR A 100 9.10 -1.08 2.82
C THR A 100 9.36 -1.40 4.29
N HIS A 101 8.68 -0.69 5.20
CA HIS A 101 8.80 -0.93 6.63
C HIS A 101 8.39 -2.36 7.01
N MET A 102 7.22 -2.81 6.54
CA MET A 102 6.75 -4.19 6.74
C MET A 102 7.73 -5.23 6.17
N ALA A 103 8.28 -4.99 4.98
CA ALA A 103 9.26 -5.89 4.37
C ALA A 103 10.56 -5.99 5.18
N MET A 104 11.01 -4.87 5.75
CA MET A 104 12.18 -4.85 6.64
C MET A 104 11.90 -5.62 7.94
N GLU A 105 10.74 -5.41 8.56
CA GLU A 105 10.34 -6.13 9.77
C GLU A 105 10.25 -7.63 9.52
N ASP A 106 9.65 -8.04 8.40
CA ASP A 106 9.56 -9.45 8.00
C ASP A 106 10.93 -10.09 7.76
N ALA A 107 11.87 -9.32 7.19
CA ALA A 107 13.26 -9.73 7.02
C ALA A 107 14.07 -9.75 8.33
N GLY A 108 13.50 -9.27 9.45
CA GLY A 108 14.21 -9.10 10.72
C GLY A 108 15.30 -8.03 10.68
N LEU A 109 15.18 -7.05 9.77
CA LEU A 109 16.14 -5.97 9.58
C LEU A 109 15.68 -4.69 10.27
N THR A 110 16.62 -3.98 10.89
CA THR A 110 16.41 -2.65 11.43
C THR A 110 16.99 -1.58 10.51
N ARG A 111 16.59 -0.32 10.72
CA ARG A 111 17.19 0.83 10.01
C ARG A 111 18.71 0.90 10.19
N ARG A 112 19.23 0.49 11.36
CA ARG A 112 20.67 0.52 11.65
C ARG A 112 21.45 -0.50 10.82
N ASP A 113 20.82 -1.63 10.48
CA ASP A 113 21.47 -2.67 9.67
C ASP A 113 21.71 -2.21 8.23
N LEU A 114 20.91 -1.24 7.75
CA LEU A 114 21.02 -0.68 6.39
C LEU A 114 21.73 0.67 6.33
N ASP A 115 21.90 1.36 7.47
CA ASP A 115 22.49 2.70 7.49
C ASP A 115 23.95 2.69 6.98
N GLY A 116 24.26 3.58 6.04
CA GLY A 116 25.59 3.65 5.40
C GLY A 116 25.92 2.50 4.43
N THR A 117 25.00 1.56 4.18
CA THR A 117 25.19 0.49 3.19
C THR A 117 24.88 0.96 1.77
N ASN A 118 25.37 0.22 0.77
CA ASN A 118 25.03 0.47 -0.64
C ASN A 118 23.70 -0.22 -1.03
N THR A 119 22.63 0.06 -0.29
CA THR A 119 21.30 -0.52 -0.52
C THR A 119 20.56 0.26 -1.61
N GLY A 120 20.20 -0.42 -2.70
CA GLY A 120 19.41 0.16 -3.79
C GLY A 120 17.90 0.04 -3.53
N VAL A 121 17.13 1.03 -3.98
CA VAL A 121 15.66 1.02 -3.95
C VAL A 121 15.14 1.18 -5.37
N TYR A 122 14.27 0.26 -5.79
CA TYR A 122 13.69 0.22 -7.13
C TYR A 122 12.17 0.11 -7.01
N ILE A 123 11.43 1.06 -7.58
CA ILE A 123 9.98 1.16 -7.45
C ILE A 123 9.35 1.25 -8.84
N GLY A 124 8.36 0.40 -9.10
CA GLY A 124 7.52 0.51 -10.30
C GLY A 124 6.40 1.53 -10.08
N ARG A 125 6.20 2.43 -11.04
CA ARG A 125 5.09 3.38 -11.08
C ARG A 125 4.46 3.35 -12.47
N ASN A 126 3.12 3.41 -12.52
CA ASN A 126 2.34 3.55 -13.76
C ASN A 126 2.05 5.03 -14.03
#